data_AF-A0AB36XJQ0-F1
#
_entry.id   AF-A0AB36XJQ0-F1
#
_cell.length_a   1.000
_cell.length_b   1.000
_cell.length_c   1.000
_cell.angle_alpha   90.00
_cell.angle_beta   90.00
_cell.angle_gamma   90.00
#
_symmetry.space_group_name_H-M   'P 1'
#
loop_
_entity.id
_entity.type
_entity.pdbx_description
1 polymer ?
#
loop_
_entity_poly.entity_id
_entity_poly.type
_entity_poly.pdbx_seq_one_letter_code
_entity_poly.pdbx_strand_id
1 'polypeptide(L)'
;MDVWFLVTAISFVVCLIVTLVSLVTNVKLKVTLSWSCLALLSVMLFLSQKYTIRDLLSDRLVEESFVISSNEEVNKLSLLRALKNKQYVDINRTKPTVKNKVRIVARDGEVELILAKDSVHEDIYWVYYPKYRFSRINDIGKIRLD
;
A
#
# COMPACT_ATOMS: atom_id res chain seq x y z
N MET A 1 -15.01 -0.40 -2.09
CA MET A 1 -15.11 -1.87 -1.89
C MET A 1 -15.84 -2.44 -3.09
N ASP A 2 -15.29 -3.47 -3.72
CA ASP A 2 -15.93 -4.09 -4.89
C ASP A 2 -17.25 -4.74 -4.49
N VAL A 3 -18.33 -4.33 -5.16
CA VAL A 3 -19.69 -4.86 -4.95
C VAL A 3 -19.70 -6.38 -5.14
N TRP A 4 -18.89 -6.90 -6.06
CA TRP A 4 -18.72 -8.33 -6.32
C TRP A 4 -18.13 -9.10 -5.13
N PHE A 5 -17.20 -8.50 -4.38
CA PHE A 5 -16.63 -9.12 -3.17
C PHE A 5 -17.67 -9.22 -2.05
N LEU A 6 -18.53 -8.21 -1.92
CA LEU A 6 -19.61 -8.20 -0.93
C LEU A 6 -20.68 -9.25 -1.27
N VAL A 7 -21.01 -9.39 -2.55
CA VAL A 7 -21.97 -10.40 -3.05
C VAL A 7 -21.45 -11.83 -2.82
N THR A 8 -20.17 -12.10 -3.09
CA THR A 8 -19.59 -13.44 -2.85
C THR A 8 -19.52 -13.79 -1.36
N ALA A 9 -19.17 -12.81 -0.51
CA ALA A 9 -19.15 -12.99 0.94
C ALA A 9 -20.55 -13.27 1.52
N ILE A 10 -21.58 -12.55 1.09
CA ILE A 10 -22.96 -12.78 1.54
C ILE A 10 -23.46 -14.14 1.07
N SER A 11 -23.20 -14.50 -0.19
CA SER A 11 -23.57 -15.81 -0.75
C SER A 11 -22.96 -16.97 0.04
N PHE A 12 -21.70 -16.83 0.46
CA PHE A 12 -21.03 -17.81 1.33
C PHE A 12 -21.74 -17.98 2.67
N VAL A 13 -22.04 -16.87 3.37
CA VAL A 13 -22.71 -16.89 4.68
C VAL A 13 -24.09 -17.54 4.57
N VAL A 14 -24.86 -17.22 3.53
CA VAL A 14 -26.17 -17.83 3.29
C VAL A 14 -26.04 -19.33 3.05
N CYS A 15 -25.09 -19.78 2.23
CA CYS A 15 -24.87 -21.22 2.00
C CYS A 15 -24.45 -21.96 3.28
N LEU A 16 -23.65 -21.33 4.14
CA LEU A 16 -23.21 -21.91 5.41
C LEU A 16 -24.39 -22.08 6.38
N ILE A 17 -25.26 -21.08 6.47
CA ILE A 17 -26.48 -21.16 7.30
C ILE A 17 -27.41 -22.28 6.79
N VAL A 18 -27.64 -22.35 5.48
CA VAL A 18 -28.52 -23.37 4.88
C VAL A 18 -27.98 -24.78 5.11
N THR A 19 -26.67 -24.99 4.96
CA THR A 19 -26.04 -26.30 5.22
C THR A 19 -26.16 -26.70 6.69
N LEU A 20 -25.92 -25.80 7.64
CA LEU A 20 -26.09 -26.05 9.08
C LEU A 20 -27.55 -26.39 9.44
N VAL A 21 -28.52 -25.62 8.94
CA VAL A 21 -29.94 -25.88 9.19
C VAL A 21 -30.38 -27.22 8.61
N SER A 22 -29.89 -27.56 7.41
CA SER A 22 -30.21 -28.85 6.76
C SER A 22 -29.65 -30.06 7.50
N LEU A 23 -28.52 -29.90 8.19
CA LEU A 23 -27.89 -30.91 9.03
C LEU A 23 -28.70 -31.17 10.31
N VAL A 24 -29.24 -30.12 10.92
CA VAL A 24 -30.08 -30.20 12.13
C VAL A 24 -31.44 -30.82 11.82
N THR A 25 -32.00 -30.60 10.62
CA THR A 25 -33.36 -31.03 10.26
C THR A 25 -33.44 -32.39 9.56
N ASN A 26 -32.34 -33.16 9.50
CA ASN A 26 -32.27 -34.49 8.85
C ASN A 26 -32.87 -34.51 7.43
N VAL A 27 -32.52 -33.49 6.63
CA VAL A 27 -32.93 -33.39 5.23
C VAL A 27 -32.25 -34.49 4.39
N LYS A 28 -32.91 -34.93 3.30
CA LYS A 28 -32.38 -35.96 2.38
C LYS A 28 -30.90 -35.70 2.02
N LEU A 29 -30.07 -36.73 2.17
CA LEU A 29 -28.62 -36.68 1.96
C LEU A 29 -28.21 -36.01 0.63
N LYS A 30 -28.92 -36.31 -0.48
CA LYS A 30 -28.64 -35.72 -1.80
C LYS A 30 -28.70 -34.19 -1.82
N VAL A 31 -29.62 -33.61 -1.04
CA VAL A 31 -29.80 -32.16 -0.94
C VAL A 31 -28.64 -31.57 -0.13
N THR A 32 -28.33 -32.15 1.04
CA THR A 32 -27.21 -31.70 1.88
C THR A 32 -25.86 -31.73 1.13
N LEU A 33 -25.65 -32.75 0.30
CA LEU A 33 -24.44 -32.93 -0.49
C LEU A 33 -24.33 -31.87 -1.60
N SER A 34 -25.43 -31.52 -2.26
CA SER A 34 -25.48 -30.44 -3.26
C SER A 34 -25.16 -29.07 -2.65
N TRP A 35 -25.76 -28.72 -1.51
CA TRP A 35 -25.48 -27.45 -0.83
C TRP A 35 -24.06 -27.38 -0.28
N SER A 36 -23.52 -28.49 0.21
CA SER A 36 -22.12 -28.56 0.67
C SER A 36 -21.12 -28.33 -0.47
N CYS A 37 -21.40 -28.85 -1.67
CA CYS A 37 -20.59 -28.63 -2.85
C CYS A 37 -20.62 -27.16 -3.29
N LEU A 38 -21.80 -26.53 -3.26
CA LEU A 38 -21.95 -25.11 -3.57
C LEU A 38 -21.20 -24.22 -2.57
N ALA A 39 -21.26 -24.56 -1.28
CA ALA A 39 -20.51 -23.86 -0.24
C ALA A 39 -18.99 -23.98 -0.45
N LEU A 40 -18.49 -25.18 -0.79
CA LEU A 40 -17.07 -25.38 -1.09
C LEU A 40 -16.62 -24.58 -2.32
N LEU A 41 -17.42 -24.55 -3.39
CA LEU A 41 -17.14 -23.74 -4.58
C LEU A 41 -17.06 -22.24 -4.23
N SER A 42 -17.98 -21.77 -3.39
CA SER A 42 -18.01 -20.40 -2.87
C SER A 42 -16.74 -20.06 -2.07
N VAL A 43 -16.25 -20.96 -1.21
CA VAL A 43 -14.99 -20.77 -0.46
C VAL A 43 -13.81 -20.64 -1.42
N MET A 44 -13.73 -21.53 -2.41
CA MET A 44 -12.61 -21.53 -3.37
C MET A 44 -12.57 -20.22 -4.18
N LEU A 45 -13.72 -19.72 -4.62
CA LEU A 45 -13.82 -18.43 -5.31
C LEU A 45 -13.41 -17.26 -4.40
N PHE A 46 -13.84 -17.27 -3.15
CA PHE A 46 -13.49 -16.23 -2.18
C PHE A 46 -11.97 -16.20 -1.89
N LEU A 47 -11.36 -17.38 -1.69
CA LEU A 47 -9.92 -17.49 -1.49
C LEU A 47 -9.16 -17.02 -2.72
N SER A 48 -9.56 -17.45 -3.92
CA SER A 48 -8.95 -17.02 -5.18
C SER A 48 -8.97 -15.49 -5.33
N GLN A 49 -10.13 -14.85 -5.13
CA GLN A 49 -10.24 -13.39 -5.16
C GLN A 49 -9.33 -12.71 -4.13
N LYS A 50 -9.26 -13.24 -2.91
CA LYS A 50 -8.38 -12.71 -1.86
C LYS A 50 -6.90 -12.81 -2.25
N TYR A 51 -6.50 -13.90 -2.89
CA TYR A 51 -5.14 -14.07 -3.39
C TYR A 51 -4.83 -13.07 -4.52
N THR A 52 -5.72 -12.94 -5.51
CA THR A 52 -5.54 -11.96 -6.60
C THR A 52 -5.45 -10.53 -6.09
N ILE A 53 -6.30 -10.14 -5.13
CA ILE A 53 -6.24 -8.80 -4.53
C ILE A 53 -4.93 -8.60 -3.78
N ARG A 54 -4.47 -9.61 -3.03
CA ARG A 54 -3.21 -9.52 -2.29
C ARG A 54 -2.01 -9.43 -3.22
N ASP A 55 -2.02 -10.19 -4.31
CA ASP A 55 -0.98 -10.21 -5.33
C ASP A 55 -0.90 -8.85 -6.04
N LEU A 56 -2.05 -8.34 -6.50
CA LEU A 56 -2.16 -7.04 -7.15
C LEU A 56 -1.80 -5.88 -6.21
N LEU A 57 -2.18 -5.96 -4.93
CA LEU A 57 -1.71 -4.99 -3.92
C LEU A 57 -0.21 -5.12 -3.68
N SER A 58 0.33 -6.33 -3.61
CA SER A 58 1.76 -6.57 -3.38
C SER A 58 2.59 -5.97 -4.52
N ASP A 59 2.23 -6.24 -5.77
CA ASP A 59 2.91 -5.69 -6.94
C ASP A 59 2.87 -4.16 -6.97
N ARG A 60 1.69 -3.56 -6.71
CA ARG A 60 1.57 -2.10 -6.63
C ARG A 60 2.31 -1.48 -5.45
N LEU A 61 2.33 -2.15 -4.29
CA LEU A 61 3.05 -1.68 -3.10
C LEU A 61 4.57 -1.73 -3.29
N VAL A 62 5.07 -2.70 -4.07
CA VAL A 62 6.49 -2.81 -4.44
C VAL A 62 6.89 -1.69 -5.39
N GLU A 63 6.04 -1.32 -6.36
CA GLU A 63 6.31 -0.18 -7.25
C GLU A 63 6.27 1.17 -6.52
N GLU A 64 5.36 1.35 -5.55
CA GLU A 64 5.10 2.66 -4.94
C GLU A 64 5.80 2.90 -3.59
N SER A 65 6.31 1.85 -2.91
CA SER A 65 6.93 1.98 -1.59
C SER A 65 8.18 1.12 -1.43
N PHE A 66 9.33 1.77 -1.51
CA PHE A 66 10.61 1.12 -1.19
C PHE A 66 11.00 1.40 0.26
N VAL A 67 11.46 0.34 0.93
CA VAL A 67 12.06 0.40 2.27
C VAL A 67 13.56 0.24 2.10
N ILE A 68 14.31 1.28 2.46
CA ILE A 68 15.77 1.23 2.47
C ILE A 68 16.20 0.91 3.90
N SER A 69 16.72 -0.30 4.11
CA SER A 69 17.45 -0.67 5.33
C SER A 69 18.92 -0.34 5.13
N SER A 70 19.43 0.66 5.85
CA SER A 70 20.87 0.92 5.92
C SER A 70 21.49 0.12 7.06
N ASN A 71 22.67 -0.45 6.84
CA ASN A 71 23.47 -1.07 7.90
C ASN A 71 24.11 -0.02 8.82
N GLU A 72 24.19 1.23 8.37
CA GLU A 72 24.65 2.35 9.19
C GLU A 72 23.52 2.91 10.03
N GLU A 73 23.87 3.37 11.23
CA GLU A 73 22.92 3.96 12.17
C GLU A 73 22.40 5.30 11.65
N VAL A 74 21.32 5.26 10.86
CA VAL A 74 20.68 6.49 10.35
C VAL A 74 19.90 7.13 11.51
N ASN A 75 20.38 8.28 12.00
CA ASN A 75 19.60 9.12 12.91
C ASN A 75 18.64 10.03 12.11
N LYS A 76 17.35 9.98 12.45
CA LYS A 76 16.29 10.77 11.80
C LYS A 76 16.58 12.28 11.75
N LEU A 77 17.01 12.87 12.87
CA LEU A 77 17.28 14.31 12.94
C LEU A 77 18.50 14.69 12.11
N SER A 78 19.54 13.87 12.13
CA SER A 78 20.75 14.07 11.33
C SER A 78 20.44 13.98 9.84
N LEU A 79 19.64 13.00 9.41
CA LEU A 79 19.19 12.86 8.03
C LEU A 79 18.42 14.09 7.55
N LEU A 80 17.42 14.53 8.31
CA LEU A 80 16.62 15.71 7.95
C LEU A 80 17.46 16.98 7.89
N ARG A 81 18.42 17.13 8.81
CA ARG A 81 19.36 18.25 8.79
C ARG A 81 20.27 18.20 7.56
N ALA A 82 20.80 17.04 7.21
CA ALA A 82 21.63 16.87 6.02
C ALA A 82 20.86 17.21 4.73
N LEU A 83 19.61 16.73 4.62
CA LEU A 83 18.75 17.04 3.48
C LEU A 83 18.44 18.55 3.38
N LYS A 84 18.16 19.22 4.51
CA LYS A 84 17.96 20.68 4.53
C LYS A 84 19.23 21.44 4.16
N ASN A 85 20.40 20.97 4.57
CA ASN A 85 21.67 21.62 4.23
C ASN A 85 22.03 21.48 2.74
N LYS A 86 21.56 20.42 2.08
CA LYS A 86 21.69 20.21 0.63
C LYS A 86 20.56 20.88 -0.18
N GLN A 87 19.76 21.74 0.43
CA GLN A 87 18.67 22.43 -0.25
C GLN A 87 19.21 23.30 -1.37
N TYR A 88 18.75 23.02 -2.58
CA TYR A 88 19.03 23.79 -3.78
C TYR A 88 17.93 24.83 -4.00
N VAL A 89 18.32 26.09 -4.09
CA VAL A 89 17.42 27.21 -4.41
C VAL A 89 17.55 27.51 -5.90
N ASP A 90 16.53 27.15 -6.66
CA ASP A 90 16.45 27.44 -8.08
C ASP A 90 15.49 28.59 -8.35
N ILE A 91 15.85 29.47 -9.29
CA ILE A 91 15.04 30.61 -9.74
C ILE A 91 14.03 30.14 -10.81
N ASN A 92 14.34 29.05 -11.52
CA ASN A 92 13.50 28.54 -12.60
C ASN A 92 12.29 27.76 -12.09
N ARG A 93 11.13 28.04 -12.68
CA ARG A 93 9.87 27.31 -12.42
C ARG A 93 9.88 25.97 -13.13
N THR A 94 10.48 24.97 -12.48
CA THR A 94 10.39 23.56 -12.87
C THR A 94 9.31 22.85 -12.05
N LYS A 95 8.94 21.62 -12.45
CA LYS A 95 7.90 20.82 -11.77
C LYS A 95 8.44 19.43 -11.40
N PRO A 96 7.96 18.82 -10.31
CA PRO A 96 8.27 17.43 -10.02
C PRO A 96 7.66 16.51 -11.09
N THR A 97 8.36 15.43 -11.44
CA THR A 97 7.87 14.36 -12.29
C THR A 97 6.97 13.39 -11.48
N VAL A 98 7.29 12.10 -11.45
CA VAL A 98 6.55 11.10 -10.68
C VAL A 98 7.00 11.15 -9.22
N LYS A 99 6.03 11.15 -8.31
CA LYS A 99 6.26 11.16 -6.87
C LYS A 99 6.29 9.73 -6.34
N ASN A 100 7.41 9.34 -5.74
CA ASN A 100 7.59 8.05 -5.12
C ASN A 100 7.69 8.22 -3.60
N LYS A 101 7.02 7.35 -2.84
CA LYS A 101 7.12 7.34 -1.39
C LYS A 101 8.27 6.45 -0.95
N VAL A 102 9.07 6.98 -0.04
CA VAL A 102 10.23 6.31 0.54
C VAL A 102 10.03 6.21 2.03
N ARG A 103 10.21 5.01 2.57
CA ARG A 103 10.29 4.82 4.02
C ARG A 103 11.71 4.39 4.38
N ILE A 104 12.34 5.18 5.23
CA ILE A 104 13.68 4.92 5.75
C ILE A 104 13.49 4.52 7.21
N VAL A 105 13.91 3.29 7.54
CA VAL A 105 13.88 2.79 8.91
C VAL A 105 15.16 3.26 9.59
N ALA A 106 15.01 4.11 10.60
CA ALA A 106 16.09 4.63 11.43
C ALA A 106 16.01 4.03 12.85
N ARG A 107 17.10 4.13 13.63
CA ARG A 107 17.12 3.62 15.03
C ARG A 107 16.02 4.24 15.89
N ASP A 108 15.79 5.54 15.72
CA ASP A 108 14.86 6.33 16.53
C ASP A 108 13.43 6.34 15.93
N GLY A 109 13.16 5.47 14.94
CA GLY A 109 11.86 5.30 14.31
C GLY A 109 11.90 5.47 12.79
N GLU A 110 10.72 5.60 12.18
CA GLU A 110 10.60 5.69 10.72
C GLU A 110 10.59 7.14 10.22
N VAL A 111 11.20 7.33 9.05
CA VAL A 111 11.17 8.57 8.28
C VAL A 111 10.51 8.30 6.95
N GLU A 112 9.36 8.93 6.73
CA GLU A 112 8.71 8.92 5.43
C GLU A 112 9.13 10.16 4.63
N LEU A 113 9.55 9.96 3.39
CA LEU A 113 9.86 11.02 2.43
C LEU A 113 9.08 10.76 1.15
N ILE A 114 8.73 11.83 0.44
CA ILE A 114 8.26 11.73 -0.94
C ILE A 114 9.35 12.34 -1.82
N LEU A 115 9.82 11.58 -2.80
CA LEU A 115 10.83 12.00 -3.75
C LEU A 115 10.22 12.13 -5.13
N ALA A 116 10.63 13.14 -5.90
CA ALA A 116 10.33 13.24 -7.31
C ALA A 116 11.51 13.85 -8.06
N LYS A 117 11.87 13.31 -9.23
CA LYS A 117 12.91 13.92 -10.08
C LYS A 117 12.38 15.24 -10.65
N ASP A 118 13.26 16.22 -10.84
CA ASP A 118 12.90 17.45 -11.53
C ASP A 118 12.60 17.18 -13.02
N SER A 119 11.69 17.95 -13.61
CA SER A 119 11.30 17.76 -15.01
C SER A 119 12.35 18.23 -16.03
N VAL A 120 13.26 19.12 -15.61
CA VAL A 120 14.25 19.75 -16.51
C VAL A 120 15.66 19.27 -16.17
N HIS A 121 15.97 19.16 -14.88
CA HIS A 121 17.32 18.89 -14.41
C HIS A 121 17.44 17.47 -13.87
N GLU A 122 18.36 16.67 -14.42
CA GLU A 122 18.47 15.27 -14.04
C GLU A 122 19.10 15.04 -12.66
N ASP A 123 19.90 16.00 -12.22
CA ASP A 123 20.63 16.05 -10.95
C ASP A 123 19.79 16.62 -9.80
N ILE A 124 18.58 17.15 -10.09
CA ILE A 124 17.72 17.80 -9.10
C ILE A 124 16.55 16.89 -8.72
N TYR A 125 16.34 16.78 -7.41
CA TYR A 125 15.26 16.01 -6.81
C TYR A 125 14.44 16.88 -5.87
N TRP A 126 13.12 16.77 -5.99
CA TRP A 126 12.17 17.34 -5.05
C TRP A 126 11.98 16.38 -3.88
N VAL A 127 12.36 16.82 -2.69
CA VAL A 127 12.25 16.03 -1.46
C VAL A 127 11.21 16.68 -0.56
N TYR A 128 10.15 15.94 -0.26
CA TYR A 128 9.09 16.37 0.65
C TYR A 128 9.16 15.57 1.93
N TYR A 129 9.35 16.27 3.05
CA TYR A 129 9.19 15.69 4.38
C TYR A 129 7.82 16.06 4.95
N PRO A 130 6.94 15.08 5.21
CA PRO A 130 5.61 15.34 5.73
C PRO A 130 5.72 15.77 7.20
N LYS A 131 5.92 17.06 7.44
CA LYS A 131 5.84 17.62 8.81
C LYS A 131 4.39 17.60 9.30
N TYR A 132 3.42 17.76 8.40
CA TYR A 132 1.99 17.67 8.65
C TYR A 132 1.28 17.19 7.38
N ARG A 133 0.33 16.25 7.50
CA ARG A 133 -0.47 15.71 6.38
C ARG A 133 -1.24 16.81 5.60
N PHE A 134 -1.37 18.02 6.18
CA PHE A 134 -2.11 19.17 5.63
C PHE A 134 -1.27 20.44 5.44
N SER A 135 0.06 20.42 5.66
CA SER A 135 0.89 21.60 5.40
C SER A 135 1.19 21.72 3.91
N ARG A 136 0.94 22.91 3.34
CA ARG A 136 1.36 23.27 1.98
C ARG A 136 2.85 23.65 1.88
N ILE A 137 3.53 23.78 3.02
CA ILE A 137 4.92 24.21 3.10
C ILE A 137 5.80 22.96 3.19
N ASN A 138 6.64 22.76 2.18
CA ASN A 138 7.68 21.74 2.18
C ASN A 138 8.94 22.29 2.87
N ASP A 139 9.28 21.70 4.02
CA ASP A 139 10.41 22.11 4.85
C ASP A 139 11.80 21.80 4.24
N ILE A 140 11.89 20.93 3.21
CA ILE A 140 13.16 20.51 2.59
C ILE A 140 13.32 21.12 1.19
N GLY A 141 12.36 20.91 0.29
CA GLY A 141 12.38 21.51 -1.06
C GLY A 141 13.20 20.72 -2.08
N LYS A 142 13.85 21.43 -3.01
CA LYS A 142 14.70 20.82 -4.05
C LYS A 142 16.08 20.51 -3.47
N ILE A 143 16.70 19.43 -3.91
CA ILE A 143 18.06 19.01 -3.56
C ILE A 143 18.79 18.68 -4.86
N ARG A 144 20.06 19.08 -4.96
CA ARG A 144 20.95 18.66 -6.05
C ARG A 144 21.86 17.52 -5.56
N LEU A 145 21.98 16.47 -6.37
CA LEU A 145 22.98 15.43 -6.17
C LEU A 145 24.23 15.83 -6.97
N ASP A 146 25.28 16.24 -6.25
CA ASP A 146 26.62 16.45 -6.79
C ASP A 146 27.45 15.16 -6.68
#